data_AF-A0A7W5BZH4-F1
#
_entry.id   AF-A0A7W5BZH4-F1
#
_cell.length_a   1.000
_cell.length_b   1.000
_cell.length_c   1.000
_cell.angle_alpha   90.00
_cell.angle_beta   90.00
_cell.angle_gamma   90.00
#
_symmetry.space_group_name_H-M   'P 1'
#
loop_
_entity.id
_entity.type
_entity.pdbx_description
1 polymer ?
#
loop_
_entity_poly.entity_id
_entity_poly.type
_entity_poly.pdbx_seq_one_letter_code
_entity_poly.pdbx_strand_id
1 'polypeptide(L)'
;MSARSGQAKGFTLVEALVALLVLSIGLLGVAAMQLKSLQGAHAAYQRSIASLAAQDAQERLWAEMAAHWAAQQELACPGLESVNGEGGEWDDQWSSLLPDLNHTPVSLEGTCEYGITVSWEEGRFAGGGAPEFTYAVMLPGDSGEE
;
A
#
# COMPACT_ATOMS: atom_id res chain seq x y z
N MET A 1 70.45 -23.51 12.99
CA MET A 1 69.19 -23.03 12.38
C MET A 1 68.66 -21.94 13.29
N SER A 2 68.91 -20.67 12.98
CA SER A 2 68.54 -19.55 13.85
C SER A 2 67.17 -19.02 13.42
N ALA A 3 66.15 -19.25 14.25
CA ALA A 3 64.81 -18.73 14.01
C ALA A 3 64.83 -17.21 14.21
N ARG A 4 64.58 -16.46 13.13
CA ARG A 4 64.33 -15.02 13.23
C ARG A 4 63.00 -14.82 13.96
N SER A 5 63.07 -14.34 15.20
CA SER A 5 61.92 -13.78 15.90
C SER A 5 61.49 -12.51 15.17
N GLY A 6 60.45 -12.61 14.35
CA GLY A 6 59.77 -11.44 13.82
C GLY A 6 59.23 -10.61 14.98
N GLN A 7 59.76 -9.40 15.16
CA GLN A 7 59.25 -8.44 16.15
C GLN A 7 57.80 -8.12 15.80
N ALA A 8 56.85 -8.59 16.60
CA ALA A 8 55.47 -8.15 16.55
C ALA A 8 55.43 -6.67 16.95
N LYS A 9 55.25 -5.78 15.97
CA LYS A 9 55.04 -4.35 16.23
C LYS A 9 53.68 -4.20 16.89
N GLY A 10 53.65 -3.70 18.12
CA GLY A 10 52.42 -3.38 18.84
C GLY A 10 51.64 -2.26 18.14
N PHE A 11 50.32 -2.38 18.14
CA PHE A 11 49.39 -1.42 17.56
C PHE A 11 49.47 -0.08 18.28
N THR A 12 49.47 1.04 17.55
CA THR A 12 49.53 2.37 18.19
C THR A 12 48.12 2.82 18.62
N LEU A 13 48.00 3.63 19.68
CA LEU A 13 46.69 4.16 20.14
C LEU A 13 45.97 4.97 19.03
N VAL A 14 46.74 5.65 18.19
CA VAL A 14 46.23 6.39 17.02
C VAL A 14 45.60 5.43 16.01
N GLU A 15 46.19 4.27 15.79
CA GLU A 15 45.68 3.25 14.87
C GLU A 15 44.32 2.71 15.34
N ALA A 16 44.12 2.55 16.65
CA ALA A 16 42.85 2.14 17.23
C ALA A 16 41.76 3.20 17.08
N LEU A 17 42.12 4.47 17.30
CA LEU A 17 41.19 5.59 17.11
C LEU A 17 40.78 5.74 15.65
N VAL A 18 41.71 5.57 14.71
CA VAL A 18 41.40 5.58 13.28
C VAL A 18 40.52 4.40 12.90
N ALA A 19 40.80 3.19 13.39
CA ALA A 19 39.95 2.03 13.13
C ALA A 19 38.53 2.22 13.67
N LEU A 20 38.37 2.75 14.88
CA LEU A 20 37.07 3.07 15.47
C LEU A 20 36.33 4.17 14.71
N LEU A 21 37.04 5.18 14.20
CA LEU A 21 36.46 6.24 13.38
C LEU A 21 35.92 5.68 12.05
N VAL A 22 36.71 4.87 11.36
CA VAL A 22 36.28 4.24 10.09
C VAL A 22 35.09 3.32 10.34
N LEU A 23 35.13 2.53 11.42
CA LEU A 23 34.05 1.63 11.80
C LEU A 23 32.75 2.39 12.15
N SER A 24 32.84 3.49 12.90
CA SER A 24 31.67 4.28 13.26
C SER A 24 31.00 4.92 12.03
N ILE A 25 31.79 5.44 11.09
CA ILE A 25 31.27 5.95 9.80
C ILE A 25 30.60 4.83 9.01
N GLY A 26 31.21 3.64 8.96
CA GLY A 26 30.62 2.47 8.29
C GLY A 26 29.26 2.06 8.89
N LEU A 27 29.16 2.03 10.23
CA LEU A 27 27.92 1.70 10.93
C LEU A 27 26.82 2.74 10.70
N LEU A 28 27.16 4.04 10.67
CA LEU A 28 26.20 5.09 10.32
C LEU A 28 25.68 4.93 8.88
N GLY A 29 26.53 4.55 7.94
CA GLY A 29 26.13 4.23 6.57
C GLY A 29 25.13 3.08 6.51
N VAL A 30 25.37 2.00 7.27
CA VAL A 30 24.44 0.86 7.36
C VAL A 30 23.11 1.27 8.00
N ALA A 31 23.14 2.05 9.08
CA ALA A 31 21.92 2.54 9.73
C ALA A 31 21.06 3.39 8.77
N ALA A 32 21.68 4.28 7.99
CA ALA A 32 20.99 5.07 6.99
C ALA A 32 20.33 4.20 5.90
N MET A 33 21.02 3.15 5.43
CA MET A 33 20.44 2.20 4.49
C MET A 33 19.26 1.41 5.09
N GLN A 34 19.35 1.01 6.36
CA GLN A 34 18.26 0.32 7.05
C GLN A 34 17.02 1.21 7.18
N LEU A 35 17.18 2.48 7.55
CA LEU A 35 16.09 3.44 7.62
C LEU A 35 15.40 3.60 6.27
N LYS A 36 16.18 3.74 5.18
CA LYS A 36 15.62 3.83 3.83
C LYS A 36 14.88 2.55 3.41
N SER A 37 15.40 1.39 3.80
CA SER A 37 14.74 0.10 3.56
C SER A 37 13.39 0.01 4.28
N LEU A 38 13.34 0.41 5.55
CA LEU A 38 12.09 0.44 6.33
C LEU A 38 11.06 1.40 5.72
N GLN A 39 11.49 2.57 5.26
CA GLN A 39 10.61 3.52 4.56
C GLN A 39 10.02 2.88 3.29
N GLY A 40 10.85 2.23 2.48
CA GLY A 40 10.39 1.54 1.27
C GLY A 40 9.43 0.39 1.57
N ALA A 41 9.72 -0.41 2.59
CA ALA A 41 8.85 -1.50 3.02
C ALA A 41 7.49 -0.99 3.50
N HIS A 42 7.47 0.12 4.23
CA HIS A 42 6.23 0.71 4.72
C HIS A 42 5.37 1.31 3.59
N ALA A 43 5.98 2.00 2.63
CA ALA A 43 5.27 2.50 1.45
C ALA A 43 4.72 1.35 0.57
N ALA A 44 5.45 0.22 0.49
CA ALA A 44 4.96 -0.97 -0.19
C ALA A 44 3.77 -1.60 0.56
N TYR A 45 3.84 -1.65 1.89
CA TYR A 45 2.74 -2.13 2.73
C TYR A 45 1.45 -1.33 2.53
N GLN A 46 1.50 0.00 2.57
CA GLN A 46 0.30 0.83 2.33
C GLN A 46 -0.30 0.62 0.94
N ARG A 47 0.55 0.52 -0.10
CA ARG A 47 0.08 0.17 -1.46
C ARG A 47 -0.59 -1.20 -1.52
N SER A 48 -0.08 -2.20 -0.79
CA SER A 48 -0.74 -3.50 -0.69
C SER A 48 -2.10 -3.40 -0.01
N ILE A 49 -2.22 -2.61 1.07
CA ILE A 49 -3.50 -2.37 1.75
C ILE A 49 -4.50 -1.66 0.82
N ALA A 50 -4.06 -0.63 0.08
CA ALA A 50 -4.91 0.06 -0.89
C ALA A 50 -5.39 -0.87 -2.02
N SER A 51 -4.53 -1.77 -2.51
CA SER A 51 -4.92 -2.80 -3.48
C SER A 51 -5.98 -3.75 -2.91
N LEU A 52 -5.87 -4.12 -1.64
CA LEU A 52 -6.87 -4.96 -0.97
C LEU A 52 -8.20 -4.20 -0.80
N ALA A 53 -8.15 -2.92 -0.46
CA ALA A 53 -9.34 -2.08 -0.36
C ALA A 53 -10.09 -1.97 -1.70
N ALA A 54 -9.35 -1.83 -2.81
CA ALA A 54 -9.95 -1.82 -4.15
C ALA A 54 -10.57 -3.18 -4.52
N GLN A 55 -9.91 -4.27 -4.18
CA GLN A 55 -10.44 -5.63 -4.41
C GLN A 55 -11.69 -5.89 -3.57
N ASP A 56 -11.71 -5.47 -2.30
CA ASP A 56 -12.87 -5.58 -1.42
C ASP A 56 -14.07 -4.78 -1.94
N ALA A 57 -13.85 -3.57 -2.47
CA ALA A 57 -14.89 -2.80 -3.15
C ALA A 57 -15.48 -3.55 -4.35
N GLN A 58 -14.62 -4.15 -5.19
CA GLN A 58 -15.07 -4.99 -6.29
C GLN A 58 -15.87 -6.20 -5.81
N GLU A 59 -15.38 -6.90 -4.79
CA GLU A 59 -16.04 -8.10 -4.25
C GLU A 59 -17.42 -7.78 -3.69
N ARG A 60 -17.59 -6.61 -3.05
CA ARG A 60 -18.89 -6.13 -2.57
C ARG A 60 -19.87 -5.86 -3.71
N LEU A 61 -19.42 -5.26 -4.82
CA LEU A 61 -20.26 -5.11 -6.02
C LEU A 61 -20.69 -6.48 -6.57
N TRP A 62 -19.77 -7.44 -6.67
CA TRP A 62 -20.09 -8.81 -7.09
C TRP A 62 -21.06 -9.51 -6.14
N ALA A 63 -20.89 -9.32 -4.83
CA ALA A 63 -21.75 -9.92 -3.81
C ALA A 63 -23.18 -9.36 -3.91
N GLU A 64 -23.34 -8.06 -4.12
CA GLU A 64 -24.65 -7.42 -4.30
C GLU A 64 -25.34 -7.93 -5.57
N MET A 65 -24.60 -8.04 -6.69
CA MET A 65 -25.14 -8.61 -7.93
C MET A 65 -25.60 -10.07 -7.73
N ALA A 66 -24.80 -10.88 -7.03
CA ALA A 66 -25.13 -12.27 -6.75
C ALA A 66 -26.36 -12.39 -5.83
N ALA A 67 -26.50 -11.49 -4.84
CA ALA A 67 -27.66 -11.44 -3.96
C ALA A 67 -28.93 -11.04 -4.74
N HIS A 68 -28.83 -10.06 -5.63
CA HIS A 68 -29.94 -9.64 -6.49
C HIS A 68 -30.40 -10.77 -7.41
N TRP A 69 -29.45 -11.44 -8.06
CA TRP A 69 -29.74 -12.60 -8.90
C TRP A 69 -30.39 -13.74 -8.11
N ALA A 70 -29.91 -14.03 -6.89
CA ALA A 70 -30.51 -15.07 -6.05
C ALA A 70 -31.95 -14.74 -5.64
N ALA A 71 -32.28 -13.45 -5.48
CA ALA A 71 -33.60 -13.00 -5.07
C ALA A 71 -34.60 -12.88 -6.23
N GLN A 72 -34.16 -12.35 -7.38
CA GLN A 72 -35.02 -11.97 -8.50
C GLN A 72 -34.82 -12.83 -9.76
N GLN A 73 -33.74 -13.63 -9.82
CA GLN A 73 -33.29 -14.34 -11.03
C GLN A 73 -33.01 -13.41 -12.22
N GLU A 74 -32.67 -12.16 -11.92
CA GLU A 74 -32.37 -11.10 -12.88
C GLU A 74 -30.95 -10.57 -12.66
N LEU A 75 -30.23 -10.30 -13.75
CA LEU A 75 -28.88 -9.72 -13.71
C LEU A 75 -29.00 -8.19 -13.75
N ALA A 76 -28.95 -7.56 -12.58
CA ALA A 76 -29.00 -6.11 -12.43
C ALA A 76 -27.67 -5.55 -11.94
N CYS A 77 -27.31 -4.36 -12.42
CA CYS A 77 -26.14 -3.62 -11.96
C CYS A 77 -26.33 -3.17 -10.49
N PRO A 78 -25.37 -3.47 -9.59
CA PRO A 78 -25.38 -2.96 -8.22
C PRO A 78 -25.39 -1.42 -8.15
N GLY A 79 -26.11 -0.88 -7.17
CA GLY A 79 -26.00 0.52 -6.81
C GLY A 79 -24.63 0.85 -6.17
N LEU A 80 -24.18 2.10 -6.32
CA LEU A 80 -22.92 2.59 -5.75
C LEU A 80 -22.91 2.52 -4.21
N GLU A 81 -24.09 2.59 -3.60
CA GLU A 81 -24.31 2.51 -2.15
C GLU A 81 -23.84 1.19 -1.53
N SER A 82 -23.69 0.13 -2.32
CA SER A 82 -23.12 -1.16 -1.87
C SER A 82 -21.67 -1.03 -1.39
N VAL A 83 -20.97 0.03 -1.82
CA VAL A 83 -19.61 0.36 -1.36
C VAL A 83 -19.54 1.77 -0.77
N ASN A 84 -20.12 2.77 -1.44
CA ASN A 84 -20.03 4.19 -1.08
C ASN A 84 -21.07 4.65 -0.03
N GLY A 85 -21.79 3.73 0.62
CA GLY A 85 -22.79 4.09 1.63
C GLY A 85 -22.19 4.94 2.76
N GLU A 86 -22.89 5.99 3.19
CA GLU A 86 -22.47 6.83 4.33
C GLU A 86 -22.46 5.97 5.62
N GLY A 87 -21.29 5.80 6.24
CA GLY A 87 -21.10 4.83 7.34
C GLY A 87 -21.17 3.37 6.89
N GLY A 88 -20.85 3.11 5.61
CA GLY A 88 -20.77 1.77 5.05
C GLY A 88 -19.60 0.98 5.62
N GLU A 89 -19.75 -0.34 5.66
CA GLU A 89 -18.75 -1.26 6.22
C GLU A 89 -17.37 -1.15 5.54
N TRP A 90 -17.33 -0.77 4.25
CA TRP A 90 -16.07 -0.56 3.53
C TRP A 90 -15.28 0.63 4.11
N ASP A 91 -15.93 1.78 4.31
CA ASP A 91 -15.26 2.98 4.82
C ASP A 91 -14.77 2.78 6.26
N ASP A 92 -15.62 2.20 7.11
CA ASP A 92 -15.27 1.87 8.50
C ASP A 92 -14.07 0.91 8.58
N GLN A 93 -14.01 -0.06 7.66
CA GLN A 93 -12.94 -1.05 7.61
C GLN A 93 -11.60 -0.42 7.19
N TRP A 94 -11.60 0.43 6.15
CA TRP A 94 -10.36 0.87 5.50
C TRP A 94 -9.84 2.23 5.98
N SER A 95 -10.70 3.13 6.47
CA SER A 95 -10.29 4.46 6.97
C SER A 95 -9.29 4.40 8.14
N SER A 96 -9.37 3.34 8.96
CA SER A 96 -8.41 3.13 10.06
C SER A 96 -7.02 2.68 9.61
N LEU A 97 -6.92 2.10 8.41
CA LEU A 97 -5.68 1.54 7.85
C LEU A 97 -5.01 2.50 6.85
N LEU A 98 -5.81 3.33 6.19
CA LEU A 98 -5.39 4.32 5.20
C LEU A 98 -5.83 5.71 5.67
N PRO A 99 -4.94 6.50 6.28
CA PRO A 99 -5.24 7.88 6.65
C PRO A 99 -5.61 8.72 5.41
N ASP A 100 -6.59 9.60 5.56
CA ASP A 100 -7.09 10.48 4.49
C ASP A 100 -7.52 9.71 3.21
N LEU A 101 -8.09 8.52 3.42
CA LEU A 101 -8.71 7.70 2.38
C LEU A 101 -9.90 8.45 1.74
N ASN A 102 -10.07 8.31 0.42
CA ASN A 102 -11.31 8.70 -0.24
C ASN A 102 -12.46 7.76 0.17
N HIS A 103 -13.49 8.33 0.80
CA HIS A 103 -14.67 7.63 1.32
C HIS A 103 -15.65 7.14 0.24
N THR A 104 -15.53 7.65 -0.99
CA THR A 104 -16.36 7.24 -2.14
C THR A 104 -15.46 6.69 -3.25
N PRO A 105 -14.93 5.46 -3.09
CA PRO A 105 -13.98 4.90 -4.04
C PRO A 105 -14.62 4.49 -5.37
N VAL A 106 -15.92 4.19 -5.41
CA VAL A 106 -16.57 3.65 -6.63
C VAL A 106 -17.28 4.75 -7.41
N SER A 107 -17.17 4.72 -8.74
CA SER A 107 -17.89 5.58 -9.67
C SER A 107 -18.48 4.73 -10.79
N LEU A 108 -19.59 5.15 -11.38
CA LEU A 108 -20.18 4.53 -12.57
C LEU A 108 -19.69 5.27 -13.81
N GLU A 109 -19.01 4.55 -14.71
CA GLU A 109 -18.44 5.09 -15.95
C GLU A 109 -19.24 4.69 -17.19
N GLY A 110 -20.09 3.66 -17.07
CA GLY A 110 -20.94 3.13 -18.13
C GLY A 110 -21.97 2.12 -17.60
N THR A 111 -22.57 1.34 -18.50
CA THR A 111 -23.47 0.24 -18.12
C THR A 111 -22.68 -0.83 -17.37
N CYS A 112 -22.92 -0.95 -16.06
CA CYS A 112 -22.20 -1.91 -15.21
C CYS A 112 -20.67 -1.79 -15.27
N GLU A 113 -20.15 -0.62 -15.68
CA GLU A 113 -18.73 -0.31 -15.71
C GLU A 113 -18.44 0.62 -14.54
N TYR A 114 -17.63 0.13 -13.60
CA TYR A 114 -17.32 0.82 -12.36
C TYR A 114 -15.83 1.18 -12.32
N GLY A 115 -15.54 2.44 -12.06
CA GLY A 115 -14.21 2.92 -11.73
C GLY A 115 -14.02 2.93 -10.21
N ILE A 116 -13.07 2.14 -9.70
CA ILE A 116 -12.68 2.09 -8.29
C ILE A 116 -11.38 2.88 -8.12
N THR A 117 -11.44 4.02 -7.45
CA THR A 117 -10.29 4.89 -7.19
C THR A 117 -9.99 4.95 -5.70
N VAL A 118 -8.88 4.35 -5.31
CA VAL A 118 -8.37 4.40 -3.93
C VAL A 118 -7.24 5.42 -3.88
N SER A 119 -7.48 6.51 -3.15
CA SER A 119 -6.48 7.53 -2.85
C SER A 119 -6.36 7.72 -1.35
N TRP A 120 -5.13 7.85 -0.85
CA TRP A 120 -4.85 8.12 0.56
C TRP A 120 -3.69 9.10 0.66
N GLU A 121 -3.59 9.87 1.75
CA GLU A 121 -2.44 10.76 1.94
C GLU A 121 -1.28 9.99 2.56
N GLU A 122 -0.08 10.15 1.98
CA GLU A 122 1.15 9.70 2.62
C GLU A 122 1.96 10.91 3.14
N GLY A 123 1.55 11.44 4.30
CA GLY A 123 2.05 12.69 4.91
C GLY A 123 3.54 12.74 5.29
N ARG A 124 4.35 11.76 4.89
CA ARG A 124 5.80 11.65 5.19
C ARG A 124 6.70 11.83 3.96
N PHE A 125 6.13 11.88 2.75
CA PHE A 125 6.85 12.22 1.52
C PHE A 125 6.28 13.52 0.93
N ALA A 126 6.60 14.65 1.56
CA ALA A 126 6.20 15.97 1.10
C ALA A 126 6.76 16.24 -0.32
N GLY A 127 5.89 16.27 -1.34
CA GLY A 127 6.25 16.73 -2.68
C GLY A 127 5.55 16.04 -3.86
N GLY A 128 4.87 14.91 -3.65
CA GLY A 128 4.01 14.27 -4.65
C GLY A 128 2.55 14.37 -4.23
N GLY A 129 1.61 14.47 -5.17
CA GLY A 129 0.18 14.36 -4.86
C GLY A 129 -0.14 13.06 -4.12
N ALA A 130 -1.33 12.98 -3.52
CA ALA A 130 -1.78 11.76 -2.84
C ALA A 130 -1.59 10.55 -3.78
N PRO A 131 -0.94 9.45 -3.33
CA PRO A 131 -0.89 8.22 -4.12
C PRO A 131 -2.31 7.81 -4.51
N GLU A 132 -2.52 7.66 -5.81
CA GLU A 132 -3.79 7.28 -6.41
C GLU A 132 -3.63 5.94 -7.12
N PHE A 133 -4.55 5.02 -6.85
CA PHE A 133 -4.64 3.74 -7.52
C PHE A 133 -6.04 3.57 -8.08
N THR A 134 -6.15 3.50 -9.40
CA THR A 134 -7.41 3.32 -10.11
C THR A 134 -7.50 1.89 -10.64
N TYR A 135 -8.64 1.25 -10.38
CA TYR A 135 -8.99 -0.08 -10.84
C TYR A 135 -10.34 -0.01 -11.55
N ALA A 136 -10.40 -0.41 -12.82
CA ALA A 136 -11.66 -0.48 -13.56
C ALA A 136 -12.22 -1.90 -13.51
N VAL A 137 -13.49 -2.05 -13.17
CA VAL A 137 -14.20 -3.32 -13.17
C VAL A 137 -15.47 -3.21 -14.00
N MET A 138 -15.66 -4.16 -14.91
CA MET A 138 -16.90 -4.31 -15.68
C MET A 138 -17.63 -5.57 -15.21
N LEU A 139 -18.88 -5.39 -14.82
CA LEU A 139 -19.76 -6.46 -14.36
C LEU A 139 -20.70 -6.91 -15.49
N PRO A 140 -21.08 -8.20 -15.56
CA PRO A 140 -22.00 -8.71 -16.56
C PRO A 140 -23.45 -8.44 -16.14
N GLY A 141 -23.86 -7.17 -16.14
CA GLY A 141 -25.27 -6.80 -15.96
C GLY A 141 -25.83 -6.12 -17.20
N ASP A 142 -27.14 -6.22 -17.37
CA ASP A 142 -27.85 -5.52 -18.43
C ASP A 142 -28.26 -4.13 -17.90
N SER A 143 -28.10 -3.09 -18.71
CA SER A 143 -28.86 -1.85 -18.48
C SER A 143 -30.27 -2.19 -18.88
N GLY A 144 -31.20 -2.35 -17.95
CA GLY A 144 -32.61 -2.69 -18.22
C GLY A 144 -33.34 -1.63 -19.07
N GLU A 145 -32.88 -1.43 -20.31
CA GLU A 145 -33.49 -0.65 -21.37
C GLU A 145 -34.37 -1.60 -22.19
N GLU A 146 -35.59 -1.84 -21.68
CA GLU A 146 -36.78 -2.12 -22.48
C GLU A 146 -37.90 -1.11 -22.17
#